data_AF-A0A4Q9JW93-F1
#
_entry.id   AF-A0A4Q9JW93-F1
#
_cell.length_a   1.000
_cell.length_b   1.000
_cell.length_c   1.000
_cell.angle_alpha   90.00
_cell.angle_beta   90.00
_cell.angle_gamma   90.00
#
_symmetry.space_group_name_H-M   'P 1'
#
loop_
_entity.id
_entity.type
_entity.pdbx_description
1 polymer ?
#
loop_
_entity_poly.entity_id
_entity_poly.type
_entity_poly.pdbx_seq_one_letter_code
_entity_poly.pdbx_strand_id
1 'polypeptide(L)'
;MVKILFLIVFVSLSYGITSLELAKNIVNSSNKRTQLELLFTNQNYQDSKGNLDIEKISNMLKANSLLNLILPAPETLRLNFKAQTDFILFFEIINNALNNAGYVYFIPTDLVLRDGNIDYTIQVESQYILDPGVFYRLLKENSVYINNIKKVGLNDYEYDLNFDEARLKTNANVNLNTTTFLEKPLQDYIILLKGATLLKIDANDTDEWFPKILFLDKNLNLIKSIKSQVKNNHFSEFIPDGSMYAIISDVYSLDNIKRGLKIYLKK
;
A
#
# COMPACT_ATOMS: atom_id res chain seq x y z
N MET A 1 43.79 -9.34 -37.44
CA MET A 1 42.40 -8.86 -37.63
C MET A 1 41.73 -8.80 -36.27
N VAL A 2 41.61 -7.61 -35.67
CA VAL A 2 40.95 -7.42 -34.37
C VAL A 2 39.52 -6.96 -34.67
N LYS A 3 38.54 -7.83 -34.41
CA LYS A 3 37.12 -7.48 -34.46
C LYS A 3 36.80 -6.66 -33.21
N ILE A 4 36.62 -5.36 -33.37
CA ILE A 4 36.10 -4.48 -32.32
C ILE A 4 34.58 -4.65 -32.32
N LEU A 5 34.05 -5.26 -31.27
CA LEU A 5 32.62 -5.40 -31.04
C LEU A 5 32.12 -4.12 -30.36
N PHE A 6 31.38 -3.28 -31.09
CA PHE A 6 30.69 -2.12 -30.52
C PHE A 6 29.46 -2.60 -29.73
N LEU A 7 29.51 -2.49 -28.41
CA LEU A 7 28.35 -2.68 -27.55
C LEU A 7 27.55 -1.36 -27.53
N ILE A 8 26.49 -1.28 -28.34
CA ILE A 8 25.55 -0.16 -28.29
C ILE A 8 24.62 -0.40 -27.09
N VAL A 9 24.87 0.31 -25.99
CA VAL A 9 23.94 0.38 -24.86
C VAL A 9 22.80 1.32 -25.26
N PHE A 10 21.66 0.75 -25.64
CA PHE A 10 20.41 1.49 -25.73
C PHE A 10 19.97 1.83 -24.30
N VAL A 11 20.29 3.03 -23.83
CA VAL A 11 19.63 3.61 -22.66
C VAL A 11 18.24 4.03 -23.11
N SER A 12 17.24 3.18 -22.88
CA SER A 12 15.85 3.61 -22.95
C SER A 12 15.61 4.60 -21.82
N LEU A 13 15.70 5.89 -22.13
CA LEU A 13 15.20 6.95 -21.26
C LEU A 13 13.67 6.80 -21.24
N SER A 14 13.16 5.97 -20.33
CA SER A 14 11.76 6.00 -19.92
C SER A 14 11.53 7.33 -19.23
N TYR A 15 11.18 8.36 -20.00
CA TYR A 15 10.80 9.66 -19.46
C TYR A 15 9.52 9.46 -18.64
N GLY A 16 9.66 9.45 -17.32
CA GLY A 16 8.51 9.58 -16.42
C GLY A 16 7.81 10.91 -16.66
N ILE A 17 6.53 10.97 -16.28
CA ILE A 17 5.74 12.20 -16.33
C ILE A 17 6.42 13.31 -15.52
N THR A 18 6.37 14.55 -16.02
CA THR A 18 6.91 15.71 -15.28
C THR A 18 5.94 16.20 -14.21
N SER A 19 6.42 16.95 -13.22
CA SER A 19 5.57 17.60 -12.20
C SER A 19 4.51 18.51 -12.81
N LEU A 20 4.85 19.26 -13.86
CA LEU A 20 3.94 20.10 -14.63
C LEU A 20 2.86 19.28 -15.32
N GLU A 21 3.23 18.17 -15.94
CA GLU A 21 2.29 17.31 -16.66
C GLU A 21 1.35 16.59 -15.69
N LEU A 22 1.85 16.11 -14.55
CA LEU A 22 1.01 15.58 -13.48
C LEU A 22 0.03 16.64 -12.95
N ALA A 23 0.51 17.85 -12.69
CA ALA A 23 -0.34 18.95 -12.24
C ALA A 23 -1.43 19.30 -13.27
N LYS A 24 -1.08 19.29 -14.56
CA LYS A 24 -2.05 19.45 -15.67
C LYS A 24 -3.09 18.33 -15.69
N ASN A 25 -2.68 17.08 -15.47
CA ASN A 25 -3.58 15.93 -15.46
C ASN A 25 -4.54 15.94 -14.25
N ILE A 26 -4.07 16.36 -13.06
CA ILE A 26 -4.89 16.49 -11.85
C ILE A 26 -5.95 17.59 -12.02
N VAL A 27 -5.53 18.77 -12.51
CA VAL A 27 -6.43 19.93 -12.63
C VAL A 27 -7.38 19.80 -13.83
N ASN A 28 -6.90 19.23 -14.94
CA ASN A 28 -7.60 19.09 -16.22
C ASN A 28 -8.42 20.34 -16.61
N SER A 29 -7.76 21.49 -16.66
CA SER A 29 -8.39 22.77 -17.06
C SER A 29 -7.46 23.58 -17.94
N SER A 30 -7.89 23.85 -19.18
CA SER A 30 -7.15 24.67 -20.15
C SER A 30 -6.93 26.10 -19.64
N ASN A 31 -7.93 26.67 -18.97
CA ASN A 31 -7.88 28.04 -18.44
C ASN A 31 -6.86 28.25 -17.32
N LYS A 32 -6.34 27.17 -16.72
CA LYS A 32 -5.35 27.21 -15.64
C LYS A 32 -3.92 26.97 -16.12
N ARG A 33 -3.72 26.73 -17.42
CA ARG A 33 -2.43 26.29 -17.99
C ARG A 33 -1.26 27.21 -17.65
N THR A 34 -1.41 28.52 -17.83
CA THR A 34 -0.34 29.50 -17.55
C THR A 34 0.03 29.53 -16.07
N GLN A 35 -0.96 29.43 -15.17
CA GLN A 35 -0.73 29.36 -13.73
C GLN A 35 0.06 28.10 -13.36
N LEU A 36 -0.29 26.96 -13.94
CA LEU A 36 0.44 25.71 -13.75
C LEU A 36 1.88 25.78 -14.27
N GLU A 37 2.09 26.35 -15.45
CA GLU A 37 3.43 26.52 -16.03
C GLU A 37 4.34 27.38 -15.14
N LEU A 38 3.80 28.46 -14.57
CA LEU A 38 4.53 29.31 -13.62
C LEU A 38 4.95 28.54 -12.35
N LEU A 39 4.08 27.67 -11.83
CA LEU A 39 4.30 26.97 -10.56
C LEU A 39 5.21 25.74 -10.68
N PHE A 40 5.26 25.06 -11.84
CA PHE A 40 5.84 23.72 -11.95
C PHE A 40 7.04 23.58 -12.91
N THR A 41 7.28 24.50 -13.86
CA THR A 41 8.30 24.30 -14.92
C THR A 41 9.74 24.27 -14.41
N ASN A 42 10.08 25.04 -13.36
CA ASN A 42 11.47 25.22 -12.88
C ASN A 42 11.65 24.82 -11.41
N GLN A 43 10.81 23.91 -10.92
CA GLN A 43 10.78 23.53 -9.51
C GLN A 43 10.96 22.04 -9.35
N ASN A 44 11.78 21.64 -8.37
CA ASN A 44 11.95 20.23 -8.05
C ASN A 44 10.82 19.75 -7.14
N TYR A 45 10.00 18.86 -7.68
CA TYR A 45 8.93 18.15 -6.99
C TYR A 45 9.19 16.64 -6.96
N GLN A 46 10.44 16.24 -6.77
CA GLN A 46 10.79 14.85 -6.50
C GLN A 46 10.92 14.60 -5.01
N ASP A 47 10.57 13.39 -4.58
CA ASP A 47 10.85 12.88 -3.25
C ASP A 47 12.30 12.36 -3.14
N SER A 48 12.68 11.86 -1.96
CA SER A 48 14.04 11.38 -1.70
C SER A 48 14.44 10.15 -2.53
N LYS A 49 13.50 9.49 -3.21
CA LYS A 49 13.75 8.37 -4.12
C LYS A 49 13.72 8.78 -5.59
N GLY A 50 13.50 10.06 -5.90
CA GLY A 50 13.42 10.56 -7.27
C GLY A 50 12.03 10.40 -7.91
N ASN A 51 11.03 9.87 -7.19
CA ASN A 51 9.65 9.85 -7.67
C ASN A 51 9.02 11.23 -7.54
N LEU A 52 7.95 11.52 -8.27
CA LEU A 52 7.21 12.76 -8.04
C LEU A 52 6.60 12.79 -6.62
N ASP A 53 6.83 13.89 -5.91
CA ASP A 53 6.23 14.16 -4.61
C ASP A 53 4.80 14.68 -4.81
N ILE A 54 3.87 13.74 -4.98
CA ILE A 54 2.44 14.01 -5.19
C ILE A 54 1.84 14.80 -4.02
N GLU A 55 2.35 14.61 -2.81
CA GLU A 55 1.90 15.33 -1.63
C GLU A 55 2.26 16.82 -1.73
N LYS A 56 3.51 17.13 -2.09
CA LYS A 56 3.95 18.51 -2.34
C LYS A 56 3.22 19.15 -3.53
N ILE A 57 2.99 18.40 -4.60
CA ILE A 57 2.26 18.88 -5.79
C ILE A 57 0.79 19.17 -5.45
N SER A 58 0.09 18.23 -4.78
CA SER A 58 -1.30 18.41 -4.34
C SER A 58 -1.44 19.64 -3.43
N ASN A 59 -0.52 19.80 -2.47
CA ASN A 59 -0.53 20.95 -1.56
C ASN A 59 -0.31 22.27 -2.30
N MET A 60 0.60 22.31 -3.29
CA MET A 60 0.80 23.49 -4.13
C MET A 60 -0.47 23.85 -4.93
N LEU A 61 -1.14 22.85 -5.50
CA LEU A 61 -2.39 23.07 -6.23
C LEU A 61 -3.50 23.60 -5.31
N LYS A 62 -3.68 23.02 -4.12
CA LYS A 62 -4.67 23.49 -3.13
C LYS A 62 -4.39 24.91 -2.66
N ALA A 63 -3.13 25.21 -2.32
CA ALA A 63 -2.72 26.54 -1.84
C ALA A 63 -2.94 27.66 -2.88
N ASN A 64 -2.97 27.32 -4.16
CA ASN A 64 -3.22 28.24 -5.26
C ASN A 64 -4.66 28.16 -5.81
N SER A 65 -5.58 27.50 -5.10
CA SER A 65 -6.98 27.30 -5.51
C SER A 65 -7.13 26.66 -6.90
N LEU A 66 -6.17 25.81 -7.27
CA LEU A 66 -6.16 25.04 -8.51
C LEU A 66 -6.76 23.65 -8.34
N LEU A 67 -6.87 23.18 -7.11
CA LEU A 67 -7.50 21.91 -6.75
C LEU A 67 -8.51 22.14 -5.62
N ASN A 68 -9.80 22.07 -5.97
CA ASN A 68 -10.89 22.04 -5.00
C ASN A 68 -11.33 20.59 -4.79
N LEU A 69 -11.32 20.14 -3.54
CA LEU A 69 -11.65 18.76 -3.16
C LEU A 69 -13.01 18.65 -2.45
N ILE A 70 -13.77 19.74 -2.37
CA ILE A 70 -15.08 19.77 -1.73
C ILE A 70 -16.14 20.05 -2.80
N LEU A 71 -17.10 19.14 -2.92
CA LEU A 71 -18.25 19.26 -3.79
C LEU A 71 -19.39 20.03 -3.09
N PRO A 72 -20.27 20.70 -3.85
CA PRO A 72 -21.39 21.45 -3.28
C PRO A 72 -22.41 20.55 -2.55
N ALA A 73 -22.52 19.28 -2.97
CA ALA A 73 -23.35 18.25 -2.36
C ALA A 73 -22.65 16.88 -2.54
N PRO A 74 -23.10 15.81 -1.85
CA PRO A 74 -22.66 14.46 -2.16
C PRO A 74 -22.97 14.11 -3.62
N GLU A 75 -21.97 13.61 -4.33
CA GLU A 75 -22.10 13.12 -5.71
C GLU A 75 -21.36 11.79 -5.86
N THR A 76 -21.70 11.04 -6.91
CA THR A 76 -20.98 9.83 -7.30
C THR A 76 -19.59 10.19 -7.80
N LEU A 77 -18.57 9.73 -7.08
CA LEU A 77 -17.19 9.73 -7.52
C LEU A 77 -16.85 8.37 -8.15
N ARG A 78 -16.14 8.40 -9.27
CA ARG A 78 -15.58 7.21 -9.91
C ARG A 78 -14.07 7.26 -9.79
N LEU A 79 -13.49 6.21 -9.21
CA LEU A 79 -12.05 6.08 -9.02
C LEU A 79 -11.59 4.82 -9.72
N ASN A 80 -10.67 4.98 -10.66
CA ASN A 80 -10.05 3.86 -11.36
C ASN A 80 -8.57 3.72 -10.99
N PHE A 81 -8.17 2.51 -10.62
CA PHE A 81 -6.81 2.19 -10.19
C PHE A 81 -6.18 1.20 -11.17
N LYS A 82 -5.03 1.57 -11.72
CA LYS A 82 -4.27 0.77 -12.68
C LYS A 82 -2.92 0.40 -12.08
N ALA A 83 -2.56 -0.88 -12.09
CA ALA A 83 -1.27 -1.35 -11.59
C ALA A 83 -0.86 -2.66 -12.28
N GLN A 84 0.43 -2.99 -12.24
CA GLN A 84 0.93 -4.32 -12.61
C GLN A 84 1.51 -5.01 -11.36
N THR A 85 0.78 -5.98 -10.80
CA THR A 85 1.13 -6.63 -9.53
C THR A 85 0.24 -7.87 -9.26
N ASP A 86 0.53 -8.60 -8.18
CA ASP A 86 -0.36 -9.60 -7.62
C ASP A 86 -1.66 -8.96 -7.09
N PHE A 87 -2.81 -9.60 -7.36
CA PHE A 87 -4.13 -9.08 -7.03
C PHE A 87 -4.40 -9.02 -5.53
N ILE A 88 -3.88 -9.97 -4.73
CA ILE A 88 -4.12 -10.00 -3.28
C ILE A 88 -3.42 -8.79 -2.64
N LEU A 89 -2.13 -8.60 -2.96
CA LEU A 89 -1.36 -7.45 -2.49
C LEU A 89 -1.98 -6.12 -2.92
N PHE A 90 -2.46 -6.04 -4.16
CA PHE A 90 -3.14 -4.86 -4.68
C PHE A 90 -4.37 -4.50 -3.85
N PHE A 91 -5.32 -5.43 -3.72
CA PHE A 91 -6.58 -5.13 -3.03
C PHE A 91 -6.35 -4.82 -1.56
N GLU A 92 -5.43 -5.52 -0.88
CA GLU A 92 -5.08 -5.23 0.51
C GLU A 92 -4.60 -3.79 0.67
N ILE A 93 -3.64 -3.35 -0.16
CA ILE A 93 -3.06 -2.00 -0.04
C ILE A 93 -4.08 -0.93 -0.44
N ILE A 94 -4.81 -1.11 -1.54
CA ILE A 94 -5.77 -0.11 -2.04
C ILE A 94 -6.93 0.06 -1.06
N ASN A 95 -7.53 -1.05 -0.59
CA ASN A 95 -8.65 -0.98 0.36
C ASN A 95 -8.22 -0.33 1.67
N ASN A 96 -7.05 -0.70 2.21
CA ASN A 96 -6.54 -0.09 3.43
C ASN A 96 -6.25 1.41 3.26
N ALA A 97 -5.66 1.81 2.12
CA ALA A 97 -5.40 3.22 1.83
C ALA A 97 -6.71 4.02 1.67
N LEU A 98 -7.73 3.47 1.03
CA LEU A 98 -9.05 4.11 0.90
C LEU A 98 -9.75 4.23 2.25
N ASN A 99 -9.80 3.16 3.04
CA ASN A 99 -10.39 3.16 4.37
C ASN A 99 -9.73 4.21 5.27
N ASN A 100 -8.40 4.28 5.27
CA ASN A 100 -7.64 5.27 6.04
C ASN A 100 -7.80 6.71 5.51
N ALA A 101 -8.21 6.87 4.24
CA ALA A 101 -8.60 8.16 3.66
C ALA A 101 -10.08 8.51 3.93
N GLY A 102 -10.83 7.66 4.62
CA GLY A 102 -12.25 7.86 4.97
C GLY A 102 -13.25 7.26 4.00
N TYR A 103 -12.79 6.53 2.98
CA TYR A 103 -13.64 5.88 1.96
C TYR A 103 -13.93 4.44 2.39
N VAL A 104 -14.84 4.28 3.36
CA VAL A 104 -15.17 2.95 3.93
C VAL A 104 -16.23 2.19 3.12
N TYR A 105 -17.13 2.93 2.44
CA TYR A 105 -18.22 2.35 1.65
C TYR A 105 -18.03 2.71 0.18
N PHE A 106 -17.47 1.78 -0.59
CA PHE A 106 -17.34 1.90 -2.03
C PHE A 106 -17.82 0.62 -2.73
N ILE A 107 -18.28 0.78 -3.96
CA ILE A 107 -18.87 -0.29 -4.77
C ILE A 107 -17.90 -0.59 -5.92
N PRO A 108 -17.34 -1.80 -6.01
CA PRO A 108 -16.67 -2.28 -7.22
C PRO A 108 -17.62 -2.24 -8.41
N THR A 109 -17.21 -1.63 -9.52
CA THR A 109 -18.03 -1.51 -10.73
C THR A 109 -17.40 -2.16 -11.95
N ASP A 110 -16.07 -2.19 -12.01
CA ASP A 110 -15.33 -2.87 -13.07
C ASP A 110 -14.03 -3.47 -12.51
N LEU A 111 -13.63 -4.62 -13.05
CA LEU A 111 -12.37 -5.28 -12.73
C LEU A 111 -11.87 -6.05 -13.96
N VAL A 112 -10.71 -5.65 -14.46
CA VAL A 112 -9.98 -6.36 -15.50
C VAL A 112 -8.66 -6.87 -14.92
N LEU A 113 -8.45 -8.19 -15.03
CA LEU A 113 -7.22 -8.87 -14.66
C LEU A 113 -6.62 -9.52 -15.91
N ARG A 114 -5.45 -9.05 -16.37
CA ARG A 114 -4.78 -9.62 -17.54
C ARG A 114 -3.26 -9.48 -17.44
N ASP A 115 -2.55 -10.60 -17.49
CA ASP A 115 -1.08 -10.65 -17.52
C ASP A 115 -0.42 -9.87 -16.36
N GLY A 116 -1.02 -9.96 -15.17
CA GLY A 116 -0.59 -9.21 -13.98
C GLY A 116 -1.00 -7.73 -13.97
N ASN A 117 -1.61 -7.22 -15.04
CA ASN A 117 -2.23 -5.90 -15.05
C ASN A 117 -3.60 -5.97 -14.39
N ILE A 118 -3.87 -4.98 -13.55
CA ILE A 118 -5.11 -4.77 -12.82
C ILE A 118 -5.64 -3.41 -13.26
N ASP A 119 -6.90 -3.38 -13.70
CA ASP A 119 -7.69 -2.18 -13.92
C ASP A 119 -8.93 -2.32 -13.04
N TYR A 120 -9.04 -1.51 -12.00
CA TYR A 120 -10.03 -1.65 -10.94
C TYR A 120 -10.78 -0.35 -10.71
N THR A 121 -12.07 -0.34 -11.08
CA THR A 121 -12.93 0.82 -10.92
C THR A 121 -13.91 0.64 -9.77
N ILE A 122 -13.95 1.63 -8.89
CA ILE A 122 -14.94 1.75 -7.81
C ILE A 122 -15.78 3.01 -7.97
N GLN A 123 -16.95 2.98 -7.35
CA GLN A 123 -17.80 4.14 -7.13
C GLN A 123 -18.00 4.40 -5.64
N VAL A 124 -18.05 5.67 -5.27
CA VAL A 124 -18.34 6.11 -3.91
C VAL A 124 -19.20 7.38 -3.93
N GLU A 125 -20.23 7.41 -3.10
CA GLU A 125 -21.02 8.62 -2.85
C GLU A 125 -20.29 9.48 -1.81
N SER A 126 -19.84 10.66 -2.21
CA SER A 126 -19.06 11.52 -1.33
C SER A 126 -19.21 13.00 -1.68
N GLN A 127 -19.16 13.86 -0.66
CA GLN A 127 -18.99 15.30 -0.85
C GLN A 127 -17.51 15.70 -0.97
N TYR A 128 -16.59 14.79 -0.64
CA TYR A 128 -15.15 15.03 -0.65
C TYR A 128 -14.51 14.19 -1.75
N ILE A 129 -13.70 14.82 -2.60
CA ILE A 129 -12.85 14.14 -3.59
C ILE A 129 -11.63 13.55 -2.88
N LEU A 130 -11.16 12.39 -3.33
CA LEU A 130 -9.98 11.74 -2.77
C LEU A 130 -8.77 12.67 -2.93
N ASP A 131 -8.22 13.17 -1.82
CA ASP A 131 -7.05 14.05 -1.86
C ASP A 131 -5.83 13.26 -2.37
N PRO A 132 -5.27 13.61 -3.54
CA PRO A 132 -4.12 12.93 -4.12
C PRO A 132 -2.92 12.83 -3.18
N GLY A 133 -2.67 13.88 -2.39
CA GLY A 133 -1.53 13.96 -1.49
C GLY A 133 -1.72 13.08 -0.26
N VAL A 134 -2.93 13.05 0.31
CA VAL A 134 -3.26 12.15 1.42
C VAL A 134 -3.19 10.70 0.97
N PHE A 135 -3.79 10.37 -0.18
CA PHE A 135 -3.77 9.03 -0.72
C PHE A 135 -2.35 8.56 -1.03
N TYR A 136 -1.52 9.39 -1.65
CA TYR A 136 -0.12 9.08 -1.90
C TYR A 136 0.65 8.78 -0.61
N ARG A 137 0.43 9.56 0.46
CA ARG A 137 1.08 9.32 1.75
C ARG A 137 0.70 7.97 2.34
N LEU A 138 -0.57 7.57 2.25
CA LEU A 138 -1.05 6.27 2.73
C LEU A 138 -0.48 5.11 1.90
N LEU A 139 -0.39 5.25 0.58
CA LEU A 139 0.24 4.25 -0.30
C LEU A 139 1.74 4.08 -0.02
N LYS A 140 2.46 5.19 0.22
CA LYS A 140 3.91 5.18 0.54
C LYS A 140 4.23 4.35 1.78
N GLU A 141 3.29 4.21 2.71
CA GLU A 141 3.48 3.34 3.87
C GLU A 141 3.73 1.87 3.50
N ASN A 142 3.18 1.44 2.36
CA ASN A 142 3.38 0.12 1.76
C ASN A 142 4.39 0.16 0.59
N SER A 143 5.17 1.24 0.47
CA SER A 143 6.12 1.46 -0.64
C SER A 143 5.48 1.38 -2.03
N VAL A 144 4.21 1.81 -2.12
CA VAL A 144 3.49 1.99 -3.38
C VAL A 144 3.53 3.47 -3.76
N TYR A 145 3.79 3.73 -5.04
CA TYR A 145 3.93 5.08 -5.58
C TYR A 145 2.84 5.35 -6.61
N ILE A 146 2.49 6.62 -6.82
CA ILE A 146 1.59 7.02 -7.90
C ILE A 146 2.46 7.58 -9.03
N ASN A 147 2.43 6.90 -10.17
CA ASN A 147 3.10 7.36 -11.38
C ASN A 147 2.34 8.52 -12.02
N ASN A 148 1.00 8.46 -12.02
CA ASN A 148 0.17 9.51 -12.62
C ASN A 148 -1.24 9.55 -12.00
N ILE A 149 -1.89 10.71 -12.10
CA ILE A 149 -3.28 10.92 -11.73
C ILE A 149 -3.93 11.75 -12.82
N LYS A 150 -5.02 11.26 -13.39
CA LYS A 150 -5.76 11.95 -14.45
C LYS A 150 -7.20 12.16 -14.03
N LYS A 151 -7.64 13.41 -14.03
CA LYS A 151 -9.07 13.73 -14.01
C LYS A 151 -9.63 13.54 -15.41
N VAL A 152 -10.38 12.47 -15.65
CA VAL A 152 -10.90 12.11 -16.99
C VAL A 152 -12.36 12.51 -17.21
N GLY A 153 -13.06 12.84 -16.13
CA GLY A 153 -14.43 13.38 -16.15
C GLY A 153 -14.63 14.40 -15.04
N LEU A 154 -15.87 14.82 -14.80
CA LEU A 154 -16.17 15.81 -13.75
C LEU A 154 -15.75 15.32 -12.37
N ASN A 155 -16.08 14.06 -12.06
CA ASN A 155 -15.82 13.35 -10.81
C ASN A 155 -15.17 11.97 -11.05
N ASP A 156 -14.50 11.81 -12.19
CA ASP A 156 -13.86 10.56 -12.61
C ASP A 156 -12.34 10.74 -12.64
N TYR A 157 -11.63 9.89 -11.89
CA TYR A 157 -10.20 9.98 -11.68
C TYR A 157 -9.54 8.62 -11.93
N GLU A 158 -8.49 8.63 -12.75
CA GLU A 158 -7.63 7.47 -12.95
C GLU A 158 -6.30 7.65 -12.21
N TYR A 159 -5.84 6.58 -11.56
CA TYR A 159 -4.57 6.50 -10.86
C TYR A 159 -3.71 5.40 -11.48
N ASP A 160 -2.56 5.78 -12.04
CA ASP A 160 -1.55 4.84 -12.49
C ASP A 160 -0.56 4.61 -11.34
N LEU A 161 -0.50 3.39 -10.82
CA LEU A 161 0.22 3.05 -9.59
C LEU A 161 1.44 2.16 -9.88
N ASN A 162 2.52 2.39 -9.13
CA ASN A 162 3.73 1.59 -9.14
C ASN A 162 3.79 0.71 -7.88
N PHE A 163 3.80 -0.61 -8.10
CA PHE A 163 3.88 -1.64 -7.08
C PHE A 163 5.22 -2.41 -7.09
N ASP A 164 6.22 -1.98 -7.86
CA ASP A 164 7.49 -2.70 -8.04
C ASP A 164 8.23 -2.93 -6.71
N GLU A 165 8.15 -1.98 -5.79
CA GLU A 165 8.71 -2.06 -4.43
C GLU A 165 7.67 -2.36 -3.34
N ALA A 166 6.44 -2.71 -3.74
CA ALA A 166 5.33 -2.86 -2.82
C ALA A 166 5.62 -3.91 -1.74
N ARG A 167 5.29 -3.55 -0.51
CA ARG A 167 5.43 -4.41 0.67
C ARG A 167 4.39 -4.04 1.70
N LEU A 168 3.77 -5.04 2.31
CA LEU A 168 2.81 -4.80 3.38
C LEU A 168 3.49 -4.11 4.58
N LYS A 169 2.89 -3.01 5.04
CA LYS A 169 3.24 -2.37 6.31
C LYS A 169 2.89 -3.31 7.45
N THR A 170 3.90 -3.71 8.20
CA THR A 170 3.74 -4.49 9.43
C THR A 170 3.38 -3.58 10.60
N ASN A 171 2.47 -4.02 11.47
CA ASN A 171 2.09 -3.29 12.68
C ASN A 171 2.91 -3.72 13.92
N ALA A 172 3.75 -4.75 13.79
CA ALA A 172 4.64 -5.22 14.84
C ALA A 172 6.05 -5.48 14.27
N ASN A 173 7.07 -5.00 14.97
CA ASN A 173 8.47 -5.17 14.58
C ASN A 173 9.15 -6.17 15.52
N VAL A 174 9.56 -7.32 14.98
CA VAL A 174 10.26 -8.37 15.71
C VAL A 174 11.68 -8.51 15.16
N ASN A 175 12.68 -8.43 16.02
CA ASN A 175 14.08 -8.61 15.63
C ASN A 175 14.49 -10.09 15.68
N LEU A 176 15.37 -10.48 14.76
CA LEU A 176 15.90 -11.84 14.71
C LEU A 176 16.74 -12.13 15.96
N ASN A 177 16.64 -13.36 16.45
CA ASN A 177 17.40 -13.90 17.57
C ASN A 177 17.25 -13.12 18.89
N THR A 178 16.16 -12.38 19.05
CA THR A 178 15.83 -11.64 20.27
C THR A 178 14.35 -11.77 20.57
N THR A 179 14.00 -11.92 21.85
CA THR A 179 12.59 -11.92 22.26
C THR A 179 12.05 -10.50 22.24
N THR A 180 10.95 -10.30 21.51
CA THR A 180 10.21 -9.03 21.44
C THR A 180 8.90 -9.17 22.20
N PHE A 181 8.56 -8.21 23.04
CA PHE A 181 7.25 -8.14 23.69
C PHE A 181 6.31 -7.24 22.88
N LEU A 182 5.14 -7.76 22.53
CA LEU A 182 4.07 -7.03 21.85
C LEU A 182 2.94 -6.79 22.85
N GLU A 183 2.41 -5.58 22.86
CA GLU A 183 1.28 -5.18 23.73
C GLU A 183 -0.04 -5.86 23.32
N LYS A 184 -1.08 -5.77 24.15
CA LYS A 184 -2.42 -6.29 23.82
C LYS A 184 -2.84 -5.87 22.40
N PRO A 185 -3.24 -6.79 21.53
CA PRO A 185 -3.60 -6.45 20.15
C PRO A 185 -4.96 -5.76 20.11
N LEU A 186 -5.05 -4.66 19.36
CA LEU A 186 -6.34 -4.10 18.89
C LEU A 186 -6.74 -4.68 17.51
N GLN A 187 -5.78 -5.30 16.83
CA GLN A 187 -5.89 -5.95 15.53
C GLN A 187 -4.85 -7.07 15.47
N ASP A 188 -4.99 -8.00 14.53
CA ASP A 188 -4.03 -9.10 14.29
C ASP A 188 -2.60 -8.55 14.19
N TYR A 189 -1.63 -9.22 14.81
CA TYR A 189 -0.23 -8.83 14.64
C TYR A 189 0.25 -9.26 13.26
N ILE A 190 0.86 -8.34 12.52
CA ILE A 190 1.46 -8.58 11.22
C ILE A 190 2.95 -8.29 11.37
N ILE A 191 3.77 -9.33 11.22
CA ILE A 191 5.22 -9.24 11.39
C ILE A 191 5.96 -9.65 10.11
N LEU A 192 7.13 -9.06 9.92
CA LEU A 192 8.08 -9.46 8.87
C LEU A 192 8.98 -10.58 9.40
N LEU A 193 9.08 -11.69 8.67
CA LEU A 193 9.82 -12.88 9.12
C LEU A 193 11.33 -12.77 8.90
N LYS A 194 11.80 -11.84 8.05
CA LYS A 194 13.22 -11.50 7.86
C LYS A 194 14.12 -12.72 7.54
N GLY A 195 13.55 -13.76 6.90
CA GLY A 195 14.25 -15.01 6.59
C GLY A 195 14.51 -15.93 7.79
N ALA A 196 13.74 -15.78 8.86
CA ALA A 196 13.74 -16.71 10.00
C ALA A 196 13.26 -18.11 9.59
N THR A 197 13.81 -19.13 10.24
CA THR A 197 13.46 -20.55 10.03
C THR A 197 12.53 -21.10 11.11
N LEU A 198 12.44 -20.43 12.27
CA LEU A 198 11.59 -20.84 13.38
C LEU A 198 10.89 -19.63 14.01
N LEU A 199 9.58 -19.78 14.24
CA LEU A 199 8.75 -18.84 14.99
C LEU A 199 8.42 -19.46 16.35
N LYS A 200 8.71 -18.75 17.43
CA LYS A 200 8.26 -19.06 18.79
C LYS A 200 7.42 -17.92 19.33
N ILE A 201 6.29 -18.26 19.96
CA ILE A 201 5.36 -17.29 20.53
C ILE A 201 4.95 -17.79 21.91
N ASP A 202 5.16 -16.96 22.92
CA ASP A 202 4.67 -17.20 24.28
C ASP A 202 3.58 -16.18 24.62
N ALA A 203 2.40 -16.66 24.96
CA ALA A 203 1.37 -15.85 25.62
C ALA A 203 1.58 -15.86 27.13
N ASN A 204 0.85 -15.02 27.87
CA ASN A 204 0.83 -15.12 29.32
C ASN A 204 0.06 -16.39 29.75
N ASP A 205 0.51 -17.09 30.80
CA ASP A 205 -0.14 -18.32 31.27
C ASP A 205 -1.62 -18.12 31.69
N THR A 206 -1.97 -16.90 32.07
CA THR A 206 -3.33 -16.50 32.45
C THR A 206 -4.17 -15.97 31.29
N ASP A 207 -3.60 -15.89 30.09
CA ASP A 207 -4.32 -15.62 28.85
C ASP A 207 -4.86 -16.95 28.28
N GLU A 208 -5.92 -16.84 27.49
CA GLU A 208 -6.61 -17.99 26.88
C GLU A 208 -6.35 -18.01 25.38
N TRP A 209 -5.07 -17.89 24.98
CA TRP A 209 -4.75 -17.78 23.56
C TRP A 209 -4.95 -19.12 22.84
N PHE A 210 -5.73 -19.08 21.77
CA PHE A 210 -5.97 -20.16 20.81
C PHE A 210 -5.26 -19.79 19.50
N PRO A 211 -4.01 -20.24 19.29
CA PRO A 211 -3.19 -19.72 18.22
C PRO A 211 -3.82 -19.85 16.83
N LYS A 212 -3.92 -18.72 16.13
CA LYS A 212 -4.17 -18.65 14.70
C LYS A 212 -2.99 -17.95 14.05
N ILE A 213 -2.22 -18.68 13.24
CA ILE A 213 -1.06 -18.14 12.51
C ILE A 213 -1.24 -18.39 11.02
N LEU A 214 -1.06 -17.34 10.23
CA LEU A 214 -1.01 -17.41 8.76
C LEU A 214 0.40 -17.04 8.32
N PHE A 215 1.05 -17.91 7.55
CA PHE A 215 2.31 -17.63 6.87
C PHE A 215 2.02 -17.27 5.43
N LEU A 216 2.50 -16.10 5.00
CA LEU A 216 2.23 -15.53 3.68
C LEU A 216 3.54 -15.29 2.92
N ASP A 217 3.49 -15.43 1.60
CA ASP A 217 4.59 -15.02 0.73
C ASP A 217 4.70 -13.49 0.60
N LYS A 218 5.64 -13.00 -0.22
CA LYS A 218 5.84 -11.55 -0.46
C LYS A 218 4.63 -10.84 -1.11
N ASN A 219 3.78 -11.59 -1.81
CA ASN A 219 2.58 -11.12 -2.50
C ASN A 219 1.32 -11.34 -1.66
N LEU A 220 1.46 -11.76 -0.40
CA LEU A 220 0.40 -12.08 0.54
C LEU A 220 -0.40 -13.35 0.21
N ASN A 221 0.08 -14.19 -0.71
CA ASN A 221 -0.52 -15.50 -0.93
C ASN A 221 -0.27 -16.39 0.30
N LEU A 222 -1.30 -17.10 0.74
CA LEU A 222 -1.22 -18.00 1.88
C LEU A 222 -0.34 -19.22 1.55
N ILE A 223 0.72 -19.41 2.33
CA ILE A 223 1.57 -20.61 2.25
C ILE A 223 1.10 -21.66 3.24
N LYS A 224 0.83 -21.25 4.50
CA LYS A 224 0.39 -22.16 5.57
C LYS A 224 -0.52 -21.45 6.55
N SER A 225 -1.56 -22.14 6.99
CA SER A 225 -2.44 -21.70 8.08
C SER A 225 -2.39 -22.70 9.21
N ILE A 226 -2.26 -22.20 10.44
CA ILE A 226 -2.32 -22.96 11.68
C ILE A 226 -3.46 -22.41 12.50
N LYS A 227 -4.34 -23.28 12.97
CA LYS A 227 -5.47 -22.93 13.83
C LYS A 227 -5.59 -23.98 14.91
N SER A 228 -5.30 -23.60 16.15
CA SER A 228 -5.46 -24.48 17.30
C SER A 228 -6.82 -24.24 17.93
N GLN A 229 -7.63 -25.30 18.06
CA GLN A 229 -8.86 -25.27 18.86
C GLN A 229 -8.58 -25.47 20.36
N VAL A 230 -7.32 -25.73 20.72
CA VAL A 230 -6.87 -25.91 22.10
C VAL A 230 -5.99 -24.73 22.51
N LYS A 231 -6.17 -24.27 23.75
CA LYS A 231 -5.32 -23.23 24.34
C LYS A 231 -3.85 -23.66 24.25
N ASN A 232 -3.01 -22.80 23.70
CA ASN A 232 -1.57 -23.04 23.65
C ASN A 232 -0.81 -21.73 23.86
N ASN A 233 -0.32 -21.55 25.09
CA ASN A 233 0.43 -20.36 25.48
C ASN A 233 1.93 -20.46 25.16
N HIS A 234 2.40 -21.59 24.62
CA HIS A 234 3.80 -21.83 24.23
C HIS A 234 3.83 -22.47 22.83
N PHE A 235 3.77 -21.62 21.82
CA PHE A 235 3.73 -22.03 20.42
C PHE A 235 5.12 -22.03 19.81
N SER A 236 5.45 -23.06 19.02
CA SER A 236 6.68 -23.14 18.26
C SER A 236 6.43 -23.86 16.93
N GLU A 237 6.91 -23.29 15.84
CA GLU A 237 6.68 -23.81 14.50
C GLU A 237 7.82 -23.44 13.54
N PHE A 238 8.18 -24.38 12.65
CA PHE A 238 9.09 -24.09 11.56
C PHE A 238 8.40 -23.22 10.51
N ILE A 239 9.07 -22.14 10.11
CA ILE A 239 8.57 -21.22 9.10
C ILE A 239 8.72 -21.90 7.74
N PRO A 240 7.63 -22.05 6.97
CA PRO A 240 7.71 -22.61 5.62
C PRO A 240 8.56 -21.75 4.69
N ASP A 241 9.30 -22.40 3.79
CA ASP A 241 10.10 -21.71 2.78
C ASP A 241 9.25 -20.73 1.94
N GLY A 242 9.82 -19.58 1.61
CA GLY A 242 9.14 -18.52 0.85
C GLY A 242 8.25 -17.60 1.70
N SER A 243 8.05 -17.89 2.99
CA SER A 243 7.28 -17.02 3.88
C SER A 243 7.99 -15.69 4.13
N MET A 244 7.30 -14.59 3.84
CA MET A 244 7.77 -13.22 4.08
C MET A 244 7.10 -12.62 5.32
N TYR A 245 5.81 -12.92 5.52
CA TYR A 245 5.00 -12.37 6.60
C TYR A 245 4.38 -13.48 7.45
N ALA A 246 4.15 -13.17 8.73
CA ALA A 246 3.22 -13.92 9.55
C ALA A 246 2.13 -12.99 10.12
N ILE A 247 0.88 -13.44 10.00
CA ILE A 247 -0.26 -12.86 10.71
C ILE A 247 -0.53 -13.74 11.92
N ILE A 248 -0.55 -13.14 13.11
CA ILE A 248 -0.71 -13.83 14.39
C ILE A 248 -1.95 -13.27 15.09
N SER A 249 -2.90 -14.14 15.35
CA SER A 249 -4.14 -13.80 16.04
C SER A 249 -4.68 -14.97 16.87
N ASP A 250 -5.93 -14.85 17.26
CA ASP A 250 -6.68 -15.85 18.00
C ASP A 250 -7.79 -16.44 17.11
N VAL A 251 -8.11 -17.71 17.30
CA VAL A 251 -9.19 -18.37 16.55
C VAL A 251 -10.56 -17.74 16.83
N TYR A 252 -10.80 -17.29 18.07
CA TYR A 252 -12.11 -16.82 18.52
C TYR A 252 -12.15 -15.31 18.73
N SER A 253 -11.21 -14.76 19.50
CA SER A 253 -11.18 -13.32 19.81
C SER A 253 -9.81 -12.85 20.26
N LEU A 254 -9.38 -11.68 19.78
CA LEU A 254 -8.15 -11.01 20.24
C LEU A 254 -8.20 -10.65 21.75
N ASP A 255 -9.40 -10.57 22.35
CA ASP A 255 -9.55 -10.34 23.79
C ASP A 255 -9.03 -11.49 24.66
N ASN A 256 -8.78 -12.66 24.05
CA ASN A 256 -8.11 -13.77 24.71
C ASN A 256 -6.63 -13.48 24.98
N ILE A 257 -6.01 -12.57 24.23
CA ILE A 257 -4.62 -12.11 24.36
C ILE A 257 -4.59 -10.82 25.21
N LYS A 258 -4.92 -10.93 26.50
CA LYS A 258 -5.10 -9.76 27.38
C LYS A 258 -3.81 -9.02 27.69
N ARG A 259 -2.68 -9.73 27.69
CA ARG A 259 -1.37 -9.20 28.12
C ARG A 259 -0.36 -9.12 26.98
N GLY A 260 -0.81 -9.36 25.75
CA GLY A 260 0.06 -9.37 24.58
C GLY A 260 0.87 -10.67 24.45
N LEU A 261 1.84 -10.66 23.53
CA LEU A 261 2.64 -11.85 23.17
C LEU A 261 4.13 -11.56 23.24
N LYS A 262 4.92 -12.58 23.59
CA LYS A 262 6.37 -12.59 23.41
C LYS A 262 6.69 -13.37 22.14
N ILE A 263 7.40 -12.76 21.21
CA ILE A 263 7.76 -13.39 19.93
C ILE A 263 9.27 -13.50 19.82
N TYR A 264 9.74 -14.67 19.37
CA TYR A 264 11.13 -14.91 19.02
C TYR A 264 11.21 -15.52 17.62
N LEU A 265 12.00 -14.89 16.75
CA LEU A 265 12.31 -15.39 15.40
C LEU A 265 13.74 -15.92 15.39
N LYS A 266 13.93 -17.21 15.09
CA LYS A 266 15.27 -17.81 14.93
C LYS A 266 15.69 -17.77 13.47
N LYS A 267 16.93 -17.38 13.20
CA LYS A 267 17.55 -17.61 11.89
C LYS A 267 18.10 -19.03 11.78
#